data_AF-A0AAV9HYV1-F1
#
_entry.id   AF-A0AAV9HYV1-F1
#
_cell.length_a   1.000
_cell.length_b   1.000
_cell.length_c   1.000
_cell.angle_alpha   90.00
_cell.angle_beta   90.00
_cell.angle_gamma   90.00
#
_symmetry.space_group_name_H-M   'P 1'
#
loop_
_entity.id
_entity.type
_entity.pdbx_description
1 polymer ?
#
loop_
_entity_poly.entity_id
_entity_poly.type
_entity_poly.pdbx_seq_one_letter_code
_entity_poly.pdbx_strand_id
1 'polypeptide(L)'
;MASTSPSDHPGPLTQHDILEFMLAHWVSGARDIAAGKEESASSRQFDSIASSATKAIRLAALNKNPVTQEEMDPLLVKHHLQIVWKGIIETVQVIDTLDPWQEKFLQLLIWTKNFDAMTKDVNNVEGARSWEEYGFAEELGAAWERLLKENEVKRMKNLAIFTAKALTAGVDDDGLGDTALWYFREALEHEDERVAPLLEVTQMWFIAGAYKLLALSVNEKGGFEIGPKALGAGIAENGFSMARWLFWRKRIQGLNHHEDPEVVKLARKVFLSNVAAGTDMGYDVPGEKKFYERMEKAMLEMLKSRESGWVWISLVLGIVYVEKSPTLKESMDSLIPGAYLRSCHEHHSWTPRDSGLHRSPCWPTADSMPNAAISNGDLGLIATINYIERTPSEFKKLFERAGFRLP
;
A
#
# COMPACT_ATOMS: atom_id res chain seq x y z
N MET A 1 -50.07 25.91 -25.87
CA MET A 1 -48.79 26.35 -25.26
C MET A 1 -48.90 26.10 -23.77
N ALA A 2 -48.35 24.98 -23.28
CA ALA A 2 -48.31 24.66 -21.86
C ALA A 2 -46.95 25.12 -21.32
N SER A 3 -46.96 25.99 -20.31
CA SER A 3 -45.77 26.48 -19.63
C SER A 3 -45.21 25.39 -18.71
N THR A 4 -44.09 24.80 -19.07
CA THR A 4 -43.29 23.95 -18.18
C THR A 4 -42.62 24.82 -17.11
N SER A 5 -42.94 24.58 -15.84
CA SER A 5 -42.33 25.21 -14.68
C SER A 5 -40.83 24.90 -14.62
N PRO A 6 -39.93 25.87 -14.45
CA PRO A 6 -38.49 25.65 -14.48
C PRO A 6 -37.86 25.28 -13.12
N SER A 7 -38.58 24.64 -12.19
CA SER A 7 -38.12 24.51 -10.79
C SER A 7 -37.64 23.14 -10.31
N ASP A 8 -37.64 22.10 -11.14
CA ASP A 8 -37.25 20.74 -10.68
C ASP A 8 -35.75 20.46 -10.88
N HIS A 9 -34.89 21.39 -10.46
CA HIS A 9 -33.49 21.06 -10.28
C HIS A 9 -33.34 20.35 -8.93
N PRO A 10 -32.80 19.12 -8.88
CA PRO A 10 -32.52 18.45 -7.61
C PRO A 10 -31.63 19.37 -6.76
N GLY A 11 -32.03 19.57 -5.51
CA GLY A 11 -31.27 20.38 -4.56
C GLY A 11 -29.85 19.84 -4.37
N PRO A 12 -28.94 20.65 -3.80
CA PRO A 12 -27.56 20.22 -3.57
C PRO A 12 -27.51 18.98 -2.66
N LEU A 13 -26.65 18.03 -3.02
CA LEU A 13 -26.37 16.85 -2.21
C LEU A 13 -25.81 17.28 -0.85
N THR A 14 -26.33 16.67 0.20
CA THR A 14 -26.02 17.00 1.60
C THR A 14 -24.99 16.02 2.18
N GLN A 15 -24.30 16.38 3.27
CA GLN A 15 -23.40 15.45 3.98
C GLN A 15 -24.12 14.17 4.46
N HIS A 16 -25.43 14.25 4.69
CA HIS A 16 -26.26 13.11 5.03
C HIS A 16 -26.38 12.12 3.86
N ASP A 17 -26.54 12.63 2.63
CA ASP A 17 -26.61 11.80 1.42
C ASP A 17 -25.29 11.03 1.19
N ILE A 18 -24.15 11.66 1.52
CA ILE A 18 -22.82 11.02 1.47
C ILE A 18 -22.75 9.84 2.42
N LEU A 19 -23.15 10.07 3.67
CA LEU A 19 -23.16 9.05 4.71
C LEU A 19 -24.10 7.90 4.35
N GLU A 20 -25.33 8.18 3.92
CA GLU A 20 -26.27 7.14 3.47
C GLU A 20 -25.67 6.30 2.33
N PHE A 21 -25.07 6.94 1.32
CA PHE A 21 -24.48 6.24 0.19
C PHE A 21 -23.29 5.36 0.58
N MET A 22 -22.33 5.92 1.33
CA MET A 22 -21.16 5.19 1.83
C MET A 22 -21.59 3.97 2.63
N LEU A 23 -22.52 4.18 3.56
CA LEU A 23 -22.99 3.15 4.45
C LEU A 23 -23.77 2.09 3.69
N ALA A 24 -24.58 2.45 2.69
CA ALA A 24 -25.28 1.48 1.85
C ALA A 24 -24.31 0.60 1.05
N HIS A 25 -23.28 1.19 0.43
CA HIS A 25 -22.25 0.45 -0.29
C HIS A 25 -21.41 -0.42 0.65
N TRP A 26 -21.06 0.11 1.82
CA TRP A 26 -20.32 -0.62 2.83
C TRP A 26 -21.12 -1.82 3.37
N VAL A 27 -22.40 -1.63 3.71
CA VAL A 27 -23.29 -2.70 4.17
C VAL A 27 -23.49 -3.76 3.08
N SER A 28 -23.67 -3.35 1.82
CA SER A 28 -23.77 -4.29 0.69
C SER A 28 -22.50 -5.12 0.58
N GLY A 29 -21.33 -4.46 0.61
CA GLY A 29 -20.05 -5.14 0.51
C GLY A 29 -19.79 -6.08 1.69
N ALA A 30 -20.11 -5.65 2.91
CA ALA A 30 -20.01 -6.48 4.11
C ALA A 30 -20.89 -7.74 4.02
N ARG A 31 -22.12 -7.63 3.50
CA ARG A 31 -23.01 -8.78 3.27
C ARG A 31 -22.46 -9.72 2.21
N ASP A 32 -21.89 -9.20 1.13
CA ASP A 32 -21.28 -10.03 0.08
C ASP A 32 -20.07 -10.81 0.62
N ILE A 33 -19.26 -10.20 1.49
CA ILE A 33 -18.17 -10.88 2.20
C ILE A 33 -18.72 -12.01 3.09
N ALA A 34 -19.75 -11.70 3.89
CA ALA A 34 -20.36 -12.65 4.81
C ALA A 34 -20.99 -13.85 4.06
N ALA A 35 -21.60 -13.60 2.90
CA ALA A 35 -22.22 -14.61 2.05
C ALA A 35 -21.19 -15.47 1.29
N GLY A 36 -20.04 -14.89 0.92
CA GLY A 36 -18.97 -15.59 0.18
C GLY A 36 -18.02 -16.43 1.05
N LYS A 37 -18.00 -16.23 2.37
CA LYS A 37 -17.15 -16.98 3.30
C LYS A 37 -18.00 -17.99 4.08
N GLU A 38 -17.88 -19.28 3.74
CA GLU A 38 -18.48 -20.39 4.51
C GLU A 38 -18.25 -20.19 6.01
N GLU A 39 -19.35 -20.04 6.76
CA GLU A 39 -19.54 -20.11 8.23
C GLU A 39 -18.36 -19.76 9.16
N SER A 40 -17.49 -18.84 8.76
CA SER A 40 -16.32 -18.45 9.55
C SER A 40 -16.70 -17.44 10.64
N ALA A 41 -15.93 -17.41 11.73
CA ALA A 41 -16.07 -16.41 12.79
C ALA A 41 -16.04 -14.96 12.25
N SER A 42 -15.36 -14.73 11.13
CA SER A 42 -15.34 -13.46 10.41
C SER A 42 -16.73 -13.07 9.89
N SER A 43 -17.52 -14.01 9.37
CA SER A 43 -18.87 -13.74 8.83
C SER A 43 -19.81 -13.15 9.89
N ARG A 44 -19.81 -13.70 11.12
CA ARG A 44 -20.60 -13.15 12.24
C ARG A 44 -20.14 -11.76 12.67
N GLN A 45 -18.83 -11.49 12.61
CA GLN A 45 -18.30 -10.18 12.91
C GLN A 45 -18.73 -9.16 11.83
N PHE A 46 -18.68 -9.55 10.56
CA PHE A 46 -19.19 -8.74 9.44
C PHE A 46 -20.67 -8.42 9.60
N ASP A 47 -21.51 -9.39 9.92
CA ASP A 47 -22.95 -9.15 10.13
C ASP A 47 -23.22 -8.21 11.31
N SER A 48 -22.45 -8.31 12.38
CA SER A 48 -22.56 -7.42 13.54
C SER A 48 -22.21 -5.97 13.18
N ILE A 49 -21.10 -5.76 12.46
CA ILE A 49 -20.69 -4.42 12.02
C ILE A 49 -21.68 -3.91 10.97
N ALA A 50 -22.11 -4.75 10.01
CA ALA A 50 -23.10 -4.45 8.97
C ALA A 50 -24.42 -3.99 9.59
N SER A 51 -24.89 -4.72 10.60
CA SER A 51 -26.09 -4.40 11.38
C SER A 51 -25.93 -3.09 12.15
N SER A 52 -24.77 -2.86 12.78
CA SER A 52 -24.48 -1.63 13.53
C SER A 52 -24.47 -0.41 12.62
N ALA A 53 -23.81 -0.48 11.46
CA ALA A 53 -23.82 0.60 10.49
C ALA A 53 -25.22 0.79 9.88
N THR A 54 -25.93 -0.29 9.55
CA THR A 54 -27.34 -0.20 9.08
C THR A 54 -28.24 0.49 10.11
N LYS A 55 -28.02 0.23 11.41
CA LYS A 55 -28.75 0.90 12.49
C LYS A 55 -28.39 2.39 12.56
N ALA A 56 -27.11 2.74 12.42
CA ALA A 56 -26.67 4.13 12.34
C ALA A 56 -27.29 4.86 11.12
N ILE A 57 -27.32 4.22 9.94
CA ILE A 57 -28.04 4.71 8.74
C ILE A 57 -29.49 4.99 9.09
N ARG A 58 -30.19 4.01 9.66
CA ARG A 58 -31.62 4.15 9.96
C ARG A 58 -31.86 5.27 10.96
N LEU A 59 -31.00 5.45 11.95
CA LEU A 59 -31.12 6.55 12.91
C LEU A 59 -30.87 7.92 12.25
N ALA A 60 -29.89 8.02 11.35
CA ALA A 60 -29.68 9.23 10.55
C ALA A 60 -30.84 9.49 9.58
N ALA A 61 -31.36 8.45 8.93
CA ALA A 61 -32.44 8.51 7.94
C ALA A 61 -33.83 8.72 8.55
N LEU A 62 -34.08 8.25 9.77
CA LEU A 62 -35.35 8.47 10.49
C LEU A 62 -35.46 9.89 11.04
N ASN A 63 -34.36 10.66 11.05
CA ASN A 63 -34.38 12.08 11.35
C ASN A 63 -34.84 12.95 10.15
N LYS A 64 -35.48 12.33 9.14
CA LYS A 64 -36.13 12.94 7.95
C LYS A 64 -37.33 13.85 8.25
N ASN A 65 -37.58 14.22 9.52
CA ASN A 65 -38.32 15.45 9.72
C ASN A 65 -37.49 16.58 9.09
N PRO A 66 -38.11 17.57 8.45
CA PRO A 66 -37.42 18.80 8.04
C PRO A 66 -37.07 19.60 9.31
N VAL A 67 -36.32 18.99 10.22
CA VAL A 67 -35.45 19.71 11.12
C VAL A 67 -34.52 20.46 10.19
N THR A 68 -34.59 21.77 10.24
CA THR A 68 -33.63 22.67 9.61
C THR A 68 -32.24 22.04 9.72
N GLN A 69 -31.57 21.86 8.58
CA GLN A 69 -30.20 21.32 8.46
C GLN A 69 -29.19 21.92 9.48
N GLU A 70 -29.54 23.05 10.10
CA GLU A 70 -28.83 23.74 11.16
C GLU A 70 -28.67 22.97 12.49
N GLU A 71 -29.39 21.87 12.75
CA GLU A 71 -29.38 21.23 14.10
C GLU A 71 -28.97 19.75 14.16
N MET A 72 -28.36 19.17 13.11
CA MET A 72 -27.80 17.82 13.29
C MET A 72 -26.55 17.91 14.16
N ASP A 73 -26.64 17.46 15.41
CA ASP A 73 -25.57 17.53 16.40
C ASP A 73 -24.23 17.06 15.79
N PRO A 74 -23.24 17.96 15.64
CA PRO A 74 -21.96 17.60 15.05
C PRO A 74 -21.24 16.47 15.79
N LEU A 75 -21.53 16.27 17.08
CA LEU A 75 -21.02 15.14 17.87
C LEU A 75 -21.64 13.81 17.42
N LEU A 76 -22.93 13.79 17.08
CA LEU A 76 -23.61 12.59 16.60
C LEU A 76 -23.07 12.15 15.23
N VAL A 77 -22.83 13.10 14.32
CA VAL A 77 -22.19 12.82 13.02
C VAL A 77 -20.81 12.20 13.21
N LYS A 78 -19.98 12.84 14.05
CA LYS A 78 -18.64 12.34 14.36
C LYS A 78 -18.71 10.93 14.94
N HIS A 79 -19.62 10.68 15.88
CA HIS A 79 -19.80 9.37 16.48
C HIS A 79 -20.17 8.28 15.44
N HIS A 80 -21.09 8.58 14.52
CA HIS A 80 -21.46 7.63 13.47
C HIS A 80 -20.30 7.36 12.51
N LEU A 81 -19.54 8.38 12.12
CA LEU A 81 -18.34 8.20 11.29
C LEU A 81 -17.29 7.33 11.98
N GLN A 82 -17.05 7.53 13.28
CA GLN A 82 -16.15 6.68 14.06
C GLN A 82 -16.58 5.21 14.04
N ILE A 83 -17.89 4.92 14.13
CA ILE A 83 -18.38 3.54 14.00
C ILE A 83 -18.04 2.95 12.63
N VAL A 84 -18.17 3.74 11.56
CA VAL A 84 -17.83 3.31 10.19
C VAL A 84 -16.33 3.06 10.05
N TRP A 85 -15.51 4.01 10.48
CA TRP A 85 -14.04 3.89 10.45
C TRP A 85 -13.58 2.66 11.21
N LYS A 86 -14.05 2.50 12.45
CA LYS A 86 -13.77 1.31 13.26
C LYS A 86 -14.20 0.04 12.55
N GLY A 87 -15.38 0.01 11.93
CA GLY A 87 -15.87 -1.14 11.18
C GLY A 87 -14.98 -1.51 9.98
N ILE A 88 -14.55 -0.53 9.19
CA ILE A 88 -13.60 -0.73 8.09
C ILE A 88 -12.25 -1.22 8.64
N ILE A 89 -11.73 -0.57 9.68
CA ILE A 89 -10.42 -0.86 10.27
C ILE A 89 -10.39 -2.28 10.87
N GLU A 90 -11.39 -2.68 11.63
CA GLU A 90 -11.50 -4.04 12.18
C GLU A 90 -11.62 -5.10 11.08
N THR A 91 -12.35 -4.76 10.02
CA THR A 91 -12.50 -5.61 8.83
C THR A 91 -11.17 -5.84 8.12
N VAL A 92 -10.44 -4.77 7.80
CA VAL A 92 -9.18 -4.88 7.05
C VAL A 92 -8.10 -5.60 7.85
N GLN A 93 -8.20 -5.64 9.18
CA GLN A 93 -7.30 -6.42 10.03
C GLN A 93 -7.50 -7.94 9.89
N VAL A 94 -8.69 -8.41 9.53
CA VAL A 94 -9.00 -9.86 9.50
C VAL A 94 -8.99 -10.46 8.09
N ILE A 95 -9.19 -9.65 7.05
CA ILE A 95 -9.09 -10.10 5.66
C ILE A 95 -7.62 -10.24 5.23
N ASP A 96 -7.36 -11.16 4.31
CA ASP A 96 -6.00 -11.38 3.81
C ASP A 96 -5.47 -10.13 3.10
N THR A 97 -4.15 -9.92 3.17
CA THR A 97 -3.43 -8.86 2.45
C THR A 97 -3.71 -8.79 0.95
N LEU A 98 -3.98 -9.93 0.31
CA LEU A 98 -4.26 -10.05 -1.12
C LEU A 98 -5.76 -10.17 -1.43
N ASP A 99 -6.61 -10.11 -0.39
CA ASP A 99 -8.07 -10.18 -0.57
C ASP A 99 -8.54 -8.94 -1.35
N PRO A 100 -9.27 -9.09 -2.47
CA PRO A 100 -9.79 -7.96 -3.27
C PRO A 100 -10.62 -6.97 -2.44
N TRP A 101 -11.15 -7.39 -1.29
CA TRP A 101 -11.89 -6.50 -0.40
C TRP A 101 -11.03 -5.40 0.22
N GLN A 102 -9.73 -5.61 0.44
CA GLN A 102 -8.80 -4.55 0.86
C GLN A 102 -8.89 -3.35 -0.10
N GLU A 103 -8.87 -3.64 -1.40
CA GLU A 103 -8.90 -2.63 -2.46
C GLU A 103 -10.27 -1.95 -2.56
N LYS A 104 -11.36 -2.71 -2.40
CA LYS A 104 -12.71 -2.14 -2.39
C LYS A 104 -12.92 -1.15 -1.23
N PHE A 105 -12.42 -1.46 -0.03
CA PHE A 105 -12.50 -0.53 1.10
C PHE A 105 -11.67 0.72 0.84
N LEU A 106 -10.49 0.57 0.25
CA LEU A 106 -9.67 1.70 -0.15
C LEU A 106 -10.38 2.60 -1.18
N GLN A 107 -10.96 2.01 -2.22
CA GLN A 107 -11.72 2.74 -3.24
C GLN A 107 -12.91 3.50 -2.64
N LEU A 108 -13.60 2.90 -1.66
CA LEU A 108 -14.68 3.57 -0.95
C LEU A 108 -14.18 4.80 -0.17
N LEU A 109 -13.04 4.70 0.51
CA LEU A 109 -12.43 5.84 1.22
C LEU A 109 -12.06 6.96 0.25
N ILE A 110 -11.37 6.63 -0.85
CA ILE A 110 -10.96 7.61 -1.88
C ILE A 110 -12.19 8.27 -2.50
N TRP A 111 -13.19 7.48 -2.88
CA TRP A 111 -14.43 8.00 -3.46
C TRP A 111 -15.12 8.97 -2.50
N THR A 112 -15.20 8.61 -1.22
CA THR A 112 -15.84 9.45 -0.20
C THR A 112 -15.12 10.79 -0.06
N LYS A 113 -13.79 10.76 0.06
CA LYS A 113 -12.97 11.96 0.17
C LYS A 113 -13.19 12.88 -1.04
N ASN A 114 -13.13 12.32 -2.25
CA ASN A 114 -13.31 13.09 -3.48
C ASN A 114 -14.73 13.64 -3.59
N PHE A 115 -15.73 12.85 -3.21
CA PHE A 115 -17.12 13.28 -3.25
C PHE A 115 -17.39 14.43 -2.28
N ASP A 116 -16.86 14.35 -1.06
CA ASP A 116 -16.93 15.43 -0.07
C ASP A 116 -16.27 16.72 -0.57
N ALA A 117 -15.07 16.62 -1.18
CA ALA A 117 -14.41 17.76 -1.81
C ALA A 117 -15.28 18.39 -2.93
N MET A 118 -15.80 17.58 -3.86
CA MET A 118 -16.69 18.09 -4.91
C MET A 118 -17.96 18.75 -4.36
N THR A 119 -18.53 18.20 -3.28
CA THR A 119 -19.75 18.74 -2.68
C THR A 119 -19.49 20.11 -2.03
N LYS A 120 -18.33 20.29 -1.41
CA LYS A 120 -17.91 21.59 -0.85
C LYS A 120 -17.70 22.62 -1.95
N ASP A 121 -17.05 22.23 -3.05
CA ASP A 121 -16.80 23.10 -4.19
C ASP A 121 -18.10 23.57 -4.87
N VAL A 122 -19.05 22.66 -5.10
CA VAL A 122 -20.35 22.98 -5.73
C VAL A 122 -21.19 23.92 -4.87
N ASN A 123 -21.12 23.78 -3.55
CA ASN A 123 -21.94 24.54 -2.61
C ASN A 123 -21.26 25.81 -2.08
N ASN A 124 -19.99 26.05 -2.44
CA ASN A 124 -19.18 27.18 -1.96
C ASN A 124 -19.27 27.39 -0.43
N VAL A 125 -19.18 26.29 0.31
CA VAL A 125 -19.31 26.32 1.78
C VAL A 125 -18.00 26.81 2.39
N GLU A 126 -17.90 28.12 2.64
CA GLU A 126 -16.79 28.70 3.39
C GLU A 126 -16.74 28.10 4.81
N GLY A 127 -15.53 27.73 5.27
CA GLY A 127 -15.34 27.12 6.58
C GLY A 127 -15.82 25.68 6.69
N ALA A 128 -16.06 24.99 5.58
CA ALA A 128 -16.32 23.56 5.61
C ALA A 128 -15.12 22.81 6.22
N ARG A 129 -15.43 21.83 7.07
CA ARG A 129 -14.44 20.97 7.73
C ARG A 129 -13.48 20.36 6.72
N SER A 130 -12.20 20.19 7.06
CA SER A 130 -11.32 19.39 6.20
C SER A 130 -11.66 17.89 6.27
N TRP A 131 -11.15 17.09 5.34
CA TRP A 131 -11.37 15.64 5.36
C TRP A 131 -10.77 15.00 6.62
N GLU A 132 -9.63 15.52 7.07
CA GLU A 132 -8.87 15.07 8.23
C GLU A 132 -9.70 15.23 9.51
N GLU A 133 -10.58 16.24 9.59
CA GLU A 133 -11.48 16.44 10.74
C GLU A 133 -12.52 15.32 10.92
N TYR A 134 -12.71 14.45 9.93
CA TYR A 134 -13.59 13.28 10.06
C TYR A 134 -13.02 12.15 10.91
N GLY A 135 -11.76 12.24 11.35
CA GLY A 135 -11.24 11.38 12.41
C GLY A 135 -10.71 10.02 11.94
N PHE A 136 -10.52 9.81 10.63
CA PHE A 136 -10.15 8.49 10.11
C PHE A 136 -8.74 8.07 10.54
N ALA A 137 -7.77 8.98 10.45
CA ALA A 137 -6.39 8.69 10.85
C ALA A 137 -6.27 8.45 12.36
N GLU A 138 -7.03 9.16 13.20
CA GLU A 138 -7.02 8.97 14.64
C GLU A 138 -7.56 7.60 15.04
N GLU A 139 -8.67 7.15 14.44
CA GLU A 139 -9.20 5.80 14.67
C GLU A 139 -8.22 4.72 14.19
N LEU A 140 -7.51 4.98 13.08
CA LEU A 140 -6.48 4.07 12.57
C LEU A 140 -5.27 4.01 13.50
N GLY A 141 -4.79 5.15 14.00
CA GLY A 141 -3.71 5.24 14.98
C GLY A 141 -4.06 4.53 16.28
N ALA A 142 -5.28 4.72 16.79
CA ALA A 142 -5.78 4.01 17.97
C ALA A 142 -5.81 2.48 17.76
N ALA A 143 -6.19 2.03 16.56
CA ALA A 143 -6.16 0.62 16.21
C ALA A 143 -4.73 0.05 16.16
N TRP A 144 -3.77 0.82 15.64
CA TRP A 144 -2.35 0.50 15.63
C TRP A 144 -1.79 0.32 17.03
N GLU A 145 -2.02 1.29 17.93
CA GLU A 145 -1.58 1.20 19.32
C GLU A 145 -2.12 -0.05 20.01
N ARG A 146 -3.40 -0.36 19.79
CA ARG A 146 -4.05 -1.54 20.35
C ARG A 146 -3.38 -2.83 19.84
N LEU A 147 -3.21 -2.99 18.53
CA LEU A 147 -2.59 -4.19 17.96
C LEU A 147 -1.14 -4.37 18.38
N LEU A 148 -0.39 -3.28 18.53
CA LEU A 148 1.00 -3.34 19.00
C LEU A 148 1.06 -3.84 20.46
N LYS A 149 0.14 -3.38 21.32
CA LYS A 149 0.02 -3.86 22.71
C LYS A 149 -0.42 -5.33 22.78
N GLU A 150 -1.31 -5.76 21.88
CA GLU A 150 -1.80 -7.15 21.78
C GLU A 150 -0.78 -8.11 21.12
N ASN A 151 0.26 -7.58 20.45
CA ASN A 151 1.24 -8.35 19.67
C ASN A 151 0.64 -9.26 18.58
N GLU A 152 -0.45 -8.79 17.95
CA GLU A 152 -1.21 -9.52 16.93
C GLU A 152 -0.59 -9.33 15.53
N VAL A 153 0.59 -9.92 15.30
CA VAL A 153 1.42 -9.70 14.09
C VAL A 153 0.65 -9.88 12.78
N LYS A 154 -0.20 -10.91 12.68
CA LYS A 154 -1.00 -11.14 11.47
C LYS A 154 -1.94 -9.96 11.17
N ARG A 155 -2.64 -9.45 12.19
CA ARG A 155 -3.55 -8.31 12.04
C ARG A 155 -2.78 -7.02 11.74
N MET A 156 -1.60 -6.85 12.33
CA MET A 156 -0.71 -5.72 12.05
C MET A 156 -0.25 -5.72 10.59
N LYS A 157 0.09 -6.88 10.00
CA LYS A 157 0.47 -6.99 8.58
C LYS A 157 -0.66 -6.57 7.64
N ASN A 158 -1.87 -7.06 7.91
CA ASN A 158 -3.05 -6.71 7.13
C ASN A 158 -3.34 -5.19 7.23
N LEU A 159 -3.23 -4.64 8.44
CA LEU A 159 -3.40 -3.20 8.68
C LEU A 159 -2.29 -2.36 8.02
N ALA A 160 -1.04 -2.83 8.01
CA ALA A 160 0.10 -2.17 7.36
C ALA A 160 -0.11 -2.01 5.86
N ILE A 161 -0.50 -3.08 5.15
CA ILE A 161 -0.81 -2.97 3.72
C ILE A 161 -1.93 -1.95 3.49
N PHE A 162 -3.03 -2.06 4.22
CA PHE A 162 -4.16 -1.15 4.05
C PHE A 162 -3.76 0.31 4.30
N THR A 163 -3.07 0.56 5.41
CA THR A 163 -2.62 1.91 5.80
C THR A 163 -1.65 2.48 4.77
N ALA A 164 -0.66 1.70 4.34
CA ALA A 164 0.32 2.12 3.34
C ALA A 164 -0.35 2.44 2.00
N LYS A 165 -1.33 1.63 1.56
CA LYS A 165 -2.10 1.92 0.36
C LYS A 165 -2.95 3.19 0.50
N ALA A 166 -3.63 3.37 1.63
CA ALA A 166 -4.42 4.58 1.92
C ALA A 166 -3.55 5.84 1.94
N LEU A 167 -2.34 5.76 2.51
CA LEU A 167 -1.35 6.83 2.47
C LEU A 167 -0.89 7.11 1.03
N THR A 168 -0.57 6.08 0.25
CA THR A 168 -0.18 6.23 -1.16
C THR A 168 -1.29 6.85 -2.02
N ALA A 169 -2.55 6.50 -1.74
CA ALA A 169 -3.71 7.07 -2.40
C ALA A 169 -4.05 8.51 -1.95
N GLY A 170 -3.33 9.05 -0.95
CA GLY A 170 -3.56 10.38 -0.43
C GLY A 170 -4.87 10.52 0.32
N VAL A 171 -5.32 9.47 1.02
CA VAL A 171 -6.54 9.54 1.87
C VAL A 171 -6.34 10.58 2.97
N ASP A 172 -5.23 10.51 3.71
CA ASP A 172 -4.83 11.52 4.69
C ASP A 172 -3.31 11.46 4.81
N ASP A 173 -2.63 12.40 4.14
CA ASP A 173 -1.16 12.38 4.02
C ASP A 173 -0.47 12.61 5.36
N ASP A 174 -1.01 13.51 6.18
CA ASP A 174 -0.39 13.93 7.43
C ASP A 174 -0.67 12.91 8.54
N GLY A 175 -1.94 12.56 8.76
CA GLY A 175 -2.34 11.62 9.81
C GLY A 175 -1.81 10.20 9.57
N LEU A 176 -1.87 9.70 8.33
CA LEU A 176 -1.32 8.38 7.99
C LEU A 176 0.22 8.41 7.89
N GLY A 177 0.79 9.55 7.50
CA GLY A 177 2.24 9.78 7.52
C GLY A 177 2.80 9.71 8.94
N ASP A 178 2.16 10.40 9.88
CA ASP A 178 2.53 10.35 11.30
C ASP A 178 2.35 8.95 11.88
N THR A 179 1.31 8.22 11.49
CA THR A 179 1.15 6.79 11.85
C THR A 179 2.31 5.94 11.35
N ALA A 180 2.76 6.15 10.11
CA ALA A 180 3.91 5.43 9.55
C ALA A 180 5.21 5.80 10.29
N LEU A 181 5.44 7.08 10.58
CA LEU A 181 6.59 7.55 11.33
C LEU A 181 6.63 6.98 12.75
N TRP A 182 5.49 7.00 13.45
CA TRP A 182 5.35 6.36 14.75
C TRP A 182 5.72 4.87 14.66
N TYR A 183 5.16 4.15 13.70
CA TYR A 183 5.44 2.74 13.52
C TYR A 183 6.94 2.48 13.24
N PHE A 184 7.56 3.22 12.32
CA PHE A 184 8.99 3.04 12.01
C PHE A 184 9.90 3.45 13.17
N ARG A 185 9.50 4.44 13.97
CA ARG A 185 10.19 4.79 15.23
C ARG A 185 10.19 3.59 16.17
N GLU A 186 9.04 2.97 16.41
CA GLU A 186 8.92 1.79 17.28
C GLU A 186 9.67 0.58 16.70
N ALA A 187 9.59 0.36 15.39
CA ALA A 187 10.13 -0.83 14.74
C ALA A 187 11.62 -0.76 14.41
N LEU A 188 12.19 0.41 14.12
CA LEU A 188 13.56 0.54 13.58
C LEU A 188 14.47 1.46 14.42
N GLU A 189 13.91 2.34 15.25
CA GLU A 189 14.68 3.33 16.02
C GLU A 189 14.83 2.99 17.50
N HIS A 190 14.35 1.82 17.90
CA HIS A 190 14.50 1.24 19.23
C HIS A 190 15.39 -0.01 19.21
N GLU A 191 15.55 -0.63 20.38
CA GLU A 191 16.40 -1.82 20.61
C GLU A 191 16.05 -3.02 19.73
N ASP A 192 17.09 -3.79 19.39
CA ASP A 192 17.09 -4.90 18.43
C ASP A 192 16.03 -5.97 18.74
N GLU A 193 15.74 -6.18 20.03
CA GLU A 193 14.74 -7.13 20.53
C GLU A 193 13.33 -6.87 19.99
N ARG A 194 13.00 -5.60 19.70
CA ARG A 194 11.69 -5.21 19.14
C ARG A 194 11.64 -5.26 17.62
N VAL A 195 12.81 -5.26 16.97
CA VAL A 195 12.91 -5.13 15.52
C VAL A 195 12.50 -6.43 14.83
N ALA A 196 12.98 -7.57 15.32
CA ALA A 196 12.71 -8.87 14.68
C ALA A 196 11.20 -9.19 14.58
N PRO A 197 10.37 -9.05 15.65
CA PRO A 197 8.93 -9.31 15.56
C PRO A 197 8.17 -8.35 14.63
N LEU A 198 8.64 -7.11 14.50
CA LEU A 198 7.97 -6.07 13.72
C LEU A 198 8.43 -6.04 12.26
N LEU A 199 9.50 -6.74 11.92
CA LEU A 199 10.10 -6.69 10.58
C LEU A 199 9.15 -7.18 9.48
N GLU A 200 8.25 -8.14 9.78
CA GLU A 200 7.24 -8.60 8.81
C GLU A 200 6.21 -7.51 8.51
N VAL A 201 5.85 -6.73 9.52
CA VAL A 201 4.92 -5.60 9.38
C VAL A 201 5.61 -4.45 8.65
N THR A 202 6.90 -4.22 8.91
CA THR A 202 7.74 -3.24 8.21
C THR A 202 7.84 -3.56 6.72
N GLN A 203 7.96 -4.85 6.38
CA GLN A 203 7.95 -5.31 4.99
C GLN A 203 6.66 -4.88 4.26
N MET A 204 5.51 -5.02 4.92
CA MET A 204 4.21 -4.69 4.32
C MET A 204 4.11 -3.19 3.99
N TRP A 205 4.63 -2.32 4.86
CA TRP A 205 4.72 -0.89 4.61
C TRP A 205 5.56 -0.57 3.37
N PHE A 206 6.74 -1.18 3.22
CA PHE A 206 7.57 -0.93 2.04
C PHE A 206 6.98 -1.54 0.76
N ILE A 207 6.38 -2.72 0.82
CA ILE A 207 5.73 -3.32 -0.35
C ILE A 207 4.62 -2.41 -0.89
N ALA A 208 3.79 -1.86 -0.02
CA ALA A 208 2.61 -1.11 -0.43
C ALA A 208 2.81 0.42 -0.54
N GLY A 209 3.89 0.96 0.06
CA GLY A 209 4.05 2.40 0.24
C GLY A 209 5.47 2.94 0.12
N ALA A 210 6.47 2.15 -0.30
CA ALA A 210 7.85 2.64 -0.34
C ALA A 210 8.02 3.92 -1.17
N TYR A 211 7.34 4.05 -2.32
CA TYR A 211 7.39 5.25 -3.16
C TYR A 211 6.86 6.48 -2.44
N LYS A 212 5.67 6.38 -1.82
CA LYS A 212 5.08 7.49 -1.07
C LYS A 212 5.93 7.86 0.15
N LEU A 213 6.41 6.88 0.91
CA LEU A 213 7.26 7.10 2.07
C LEU A 213 8.60 7.77 1.70
N LEU A 214 9.20 7.37 0.57
CA LEU A 214 10.38 8.04 0.05
C LEU A 214 10.06 9.48 -0.38
N ALA A 215 8.95 9.71 -1.08
CA ALA A 215 8.54 11.06 -1.47
C ALA A 215 8.34 11.97 -0.25
N LEU A 216 7.73 11.46 0.84
CA LEU A 216 7.61 12.21 2.09
C LEU A 216 8.99 12.52 2.70
N SER A 217 9.94 11.59 2.59
CA SER A 217 11.33 11.76 3.07
C SER A 217 12.16 12.75 2.24
N VAL A 218 11.90 12.84 0.94
CA VAL A 218 12.52 13.84 0.05
C VAL A 218 11.95 15.23 0.31
N ASN A 219 10.64 15.33 0.62
CA ASN A 219 9.96 16.60 0.85
C ASN A 219 9.96 17.05 2.32
N GLU A 220 10.72 16.38 3.19
CA GLU A 220 10.86 16.70 4.62
C GLU A 220 9.52 16.93 5.35
N LYS A 221 8.55 16.04 5.12
CA LYS A 221 7.19 16.18 5.68
C LYS A 221 7.03 15.54 7.08
N GLY A 222 6.03 16.01 7.81
CA GLY A 222 5.61 15.45 9.11
C GLY A 222 6.31 16.09 10.32
N GLY A 223 5.82 15.77 11.52
CA GLY A 223 6.30 16.37 12.78
C GLY A 223 6.76 15.36 13.83
N PHE A 224 6.83 14.07 13.47
CA PHE A 224 6.94 13.00 14.45
C PHE A 224 8.36 12.84 15.04
N GLU A 225 8.43 12.63 16.35
CA GLU A 225 9.66 12.54 17.13
C GLU A 225 10.61 11.43 16.65
N ILE A 226 11.92 11.67 16.82
CA ILE A 226 12.99 10.70 16.51
C ILE A 226 13.15 9.72 17.67
N GLY A 227 13.38 8.45 17.36
CA GLY A 227 13.69 7.40 18.33
C GLY A 227 15.17 7.39 18.75
N PRO A 228 15.48 6.73 19.87
CA PRO A 228 16.78 6.83 20.53
C PRO A 228 17.97 6.38 19.67
N LYS A 229 17.82 5.33 18.83
CA LYS A 229 18.93 4.87 17.96
C LYS A 229 19.20 5.82 16.79
N ALA A 230 18.15 6.41 16.22
CA ALA A 230 18.31 7.41 15.16
C ALA A 230 18.99 8.67 15.71
N LEU A 231 18.58 9.13 16.90
CA LEU A 231 19.24 10.22 17.61
C LEU A 231 20.71 9.89 17.93
N GLY A 232 21.00 8.69 18.42
CA GLY A 232 22.36 8.22 18.68
C GLY A 232 23.24 8.11 17.42
N ALA A 233 22.62 8.01 16.24
CA ALA A 233 23.30 8.07 14.94
C ALA A 233 23.51 9.50 14.41
N GLY A 234 23.12 10.52 15.17
CA GLY A 234 23.29 11.93 14.83
C GLY A 234 22.19 12.49 13.92
N ILE A 235 21.04 11.84 13.81
CA ILE A 235 19.88 12.36 13.09
C ILE A 235 19.18 13.38 13.98
N ALA A 236 18.95 14.59 13.46
CA ALA A 236 18.38 15.70 14.22
C ALA A 236 17.00 16.13 13.70
N GLU A 237 16.62 15.69 12.52
CA GLU A 237 15.39 16.07 11.83
C GLU A 237 14.19 15.24 12.30
N ASN A 238 13.19 15.90 12.87
CA ASN A 238 11.88 15.28 13.13
C ASN A 238 11.16 14.99 11.82
N GLY A 239 10.15 14.12 11.87
CA GLY A 239 9.36 13.77 10.69
C GLY A 239 10.09 12.84 9.73
N PHE A 240 9.66 12.85 8.48
CA PHE A 240 10.35 12.19 7.38
C PHE A 240 11.54 13.02 6.92
N SER A 241 12.68 12.38 6.69
CA SER A 241 13.85 13.03 6.09
C SER A 241 14.70 12.00 5.35
N MET A 242 15.52 12.46 4.41
CA MET A 242 16.44 11.56 3.71
C MET A 242 17.44 10.91 4.67
N ALA A 243 17.91 11.65 5.69
CA ALA A 243 18.81 11.11 6.72
C ALA A 243 18.16 9.94 7.48
N ARG A 244 16.90 10.12 7.90
CA ARG A 244 16.11 9.10 8.61
C ARG A 244 15.80 7.89 7.73
N TRP A 245 15.45 8.12 6.45
CA TRP A 245 15.26 7.06 5.45
C TRP A 245 16.51 6.19 5.28
N LEU A 246 17.68 6.82 5.10
CA LEU A 246 18.95 6.11 4.97
C LEU A 246 19.35 5.39 6.26
N PHE A 247 19.01 5.94 7.41
CA PHE A 247 19.18 5.26 8.70
C PHE A 247 18.35 3.98 8.78
N TRP A 248 17.05 4.03 8.46
CA TRP A 248 16.19 2.84 8.43
C TRP A 248 16.74 1.77 7.50
N ARG A 249 17.18 2.16 6.29
CA ARG A 249 17.83 1.26 5.35
C ARG A 249 19.07 0.60 5.93
N LYS A 250 19.98 1.38 6.51
CA LYS A 250 21.20 0.87 7.15
C LYS A 250 20.88 -0.04 8.34
N ARG A 251 19.84 0.30 9.10
CA ARG A 251 19.36 -0.49 10.22
C ARG A 251 18.89 -1.87 9.78
N ILE A 252 18.02 -1.93 8.77
CA ILE A 252 17.55 -3.18 8.16
C ILE A 252 18.73 -3.97 7.59
N GLN A 253 19.69 -3.30 6.94
CA GLN A 253 20.91 -3.95 6.44
C GLN A 253 21.74 -4.57 7.57
N GLY A 254 21.83 -3.92 8.74
CA GLY A 254 22.56 -4.43 9.91
C GLY A 254 22.00 -5.77 10.42
N LEU A 255 20.70 -6.01 10.23
CA LEU A 255 20.04 -7.27 10.61
C LEU A 255 20.49 -8.46 9.75
N ASN A 256 21.27 -8.26 8.68
CA ASN A 256 21.88 -9.35 7.92
C ASN A 256 22.89 -10.18 8.73
N HIS A 257 23.32 -9.66 9.88
CA HIS A 257 24.23 -10.32 10.81
C HIS A 257 23.51 -10.83 12.08
N HIS A 258 22.18 -10.85 12.07
CA HIS A 258 21.40 -11.39 13.19
C HIS A 258 21.63 -12.90 13.35
N GLU A 259 21.58 -13.39 14.60
CA GLU A 259 21.83 -14.80 14.92
C GLU A 259 20.74 -15.73 14.34
N ASP A 260 19.49 -15.25 14.32
CA ASP A 260 18.36 -15.95 13.73
C ASP A 260 18.36 -15.85 12.17
N PRO A 261 18.50 -16.98 11.45
CA PRO A 261 18.47 -17.01 9.99
C PRO A 261 17.16 -16.51 9.37
N GLU A 262 16.01 -16.67 10.04
CA GLU A 262 14.73 -16.20 9.51
C GLU A 262 14.64 -14.67 9.55
N VAL A 263 15.17 -14.04 10.61
CA VAL A 263 15.32 -12.58 10.69
C VAL A 263 16.24 -12.07 9.58
N VAL A 264 17.37 -12.76 9.34
CA VAL A 264 18.29 -12.41 8.24
C VAL A 264 17.58 -12.49 6.89
N LYS A 265 16.85 -13.58 6.62
CA LYS A 265 16.09 -13.76 5.39
C LYS A 265 15.06 -12.66 5.18
N LEU A 266 14.32 -12.31 6.24
CA LEU A 266 13.30 -11.28 6.22
C LEU A 266 13.92 -9.88 6.03
N ALA A 267 14.99 -9.55 6.74
CA ALA A 267 15.71 -8.28 6.61
C ALA A 267 16.17 -8.02 5.17
N ARG A 268 16.65 -9.06 4.48
CA ARG A 268 17.02 -8.95 3.05
C ARG A 268 15.83 -8.57 2.18
N LYS A 269 14.65 -9.16 2.42
CA LYS A 269 13.43 -8.80 1.68
C LYS A 269 13.01 -7.37 1.95
N VAL A 270 12.99 -6.96 3.23
CA VAL A 270 12.64 -5.58 3.61
C VAL A 270 13.62 -4.59 3.00
N PHE A 271 14.92 -4.89 3.02
CA PHE A 271 15.94 -4.07 2.39
C PHE A 271 15.71 -3.92 0.89
N LEU A 272 15.40 -5.01 0.18
CA LEU A 272 15.11 -4.96 -1.25
C LEU A 272 13.86 -4.12 -1.57
N SER A 273 12.79 -4.24 -0.79
CA SER A 273 11.60 -3.41 -0.95
C SER A 273 11.88 -1.92 -0.67
N ASN A 274 12.83 -1.60 0.20
CA ASN A 274 13.22 -0.23 0.51
C ASN A 274 14.20 0.39 -0.51
N VAL A 275 15.15 -0.39 -1.03
CA VAL A 275 16.24 0.12 -1.90
C VAL A 275 15.79 0.41 -3.33
N ALA A 276 14.65 -0.12 -3.77
CA ALA A 276 14.15 0.09 -5.13
C ALA A 276 13.43 1.43 -5.34
N ALA A 277 12.95 2.04 -4.26
CA ALA A 277 12.06 3.20 -4.35
C ALA A 277 12.69 4.40 -5.07
N GLY A 278 13.96 4.73 -4.81
CA GLY A 278 14.59 5.92 -5.39
C GLY A 278 14.79 5.78 -6.89
N THR A 279 15.43 4.69 -7.29
CA THR A 279 15.71 4.36 -8.69
C THR A 279 14.44 4.27 -9.52
N ASP A 280 13.36 3.72 -8.96
CA ASP A 280 12.08 3.63 -9.65
C ASP A 280 11.38 4.98 -9.84
N MET A 281 11.52 5.89 -8.87
CA MET A 281 10.96 7.24 -8.93
C MET A 281 11.87 8.26 -9.63
N GLY A 282 13.08 7.87 -10.01
CA GLY A 282 14.07 8.78 -10.58
C GLY A 282 14.75 9.71 -9.57
N TYR A 283 14.69 9.39 -8.27
CA TYR A 283 15.45 10.10 -7.24
C TYR A 283 16.87 9.55 -7.12
N ASP A 284 17.86 10.43 -7.01
CA ASP A 284 19.23 10.06 -6.68
C ASP A 284 19.37 9.81 -5.17
N VAL A 285 18.98 8.61 -4.73
CA VAL A 285 19.10 8.21 -3.33
C VAL A 285 20.50 7.65 -3.07
N PRO A 286 21.25 8.20 -2.10
CA PRO A 286 22.61 7.77 -1.81
C PRO A 286 22.76 6.25 -1.64
N GLY A 287 23.67 5.68 -2.43
CA GLY A 287 24.05 4.28 -2.37
C GLY A 287 23.21 3.32 -3.22
N GLU A 288 22.04 3.73 -3.73
CA GLU A 288 21.21 2.83 -4.57
C GLU A 288 21.92 2.48 -5.87
N LYS A 289 22.36 3.46 -6.65
CA LYS A 289 23.09 3.22 -7.92
C LYS A 289 24.25 2.24 -7.75
N LYS A 290 25.06 2.45 -6.70
CA LYS A 290 26.19 1.57 -6.38
C LYS A 290 25.75 0.16 -5.96
N PHE A 291 24.60 0.04 -5.28
CA PHE A 291 23.99 -1.25 -4.96
C PHE A 291 23.59 -1.97 -6.25
N TYR A 292 22.89 -1.30 -7.15
CA TYR A 292 22.47 -1.82 -8.45
C TYR A 292 23.64 -2.25 -9.32
N GLU A 293 24.69 -1.42 -9.45
CA GLU A 293 25.91 -1.75 -10.21
C GLU A 293 26.60 -3.02 -9.66
N ARG A 294 26.66 -3.17 -8.34
CA ARG A 294 27.24 -4.36 -7.69
C ARG A 294 26.40 -5.62 -7.93
N MET A 295 25.09 -5.48 -7.82
CA MET A 295 24.15 -6.57 -8.11
C MET A 295 24.25 -7.02 -9.57
N GLU A 296 24.23 -6.08 -10.52
CA GLU A 296 24.40 -6.35 -11.94
C GLU A 296 25.73 -7.06 -12.22
N LYS A 297 26.84 -6.55 -11.68
CA LYS A 297 28.15 -7.18 -11.83
C LYS A 297 28.15 -8.63 -11.33
N ALA A 298 27.61 -8.89 -10.14
CA ALA A 298 27.55 -10.23 -9.57
C ALA A 298 26.67 -11.18 -10.39
N MET A 299 25.54 -10.69 -10.91
CA MET A 299 24.68 -11.45 -11.82
C MET A 299 25.43 -11.81 -13.11
N LEU A 300 26.17 -10.87 -13.71
CA LEU A 300 26.98 -11.13 -14.91
C LEU A 300 28.09 -12.15 -14.65
N GLU A 301 28.72 -12.12 -13.47
CA GLU A 301 29.72 -13.11 -13.08
C GLU A 301 29.10 -14.51 -12.87
N MET A 302 27.90 -14.60 -12.28
CA MET A 302 27.14 -15.85 -12.19
C MET A 302 26.72 -16.40 -13.56
N LEU A 303 26.28 -15.53 -14.48
CA LEU A 303 26.00 -15.92 -15.87
C LEU A 303 27.22 -16.53 -16.55
N LYS A 304 28.39 -15.92 -16.36
CA LYS A 304 29.65 -16.38 -16.95
C LYS A 304 30.12 -17.71 -16.35
N SER A 305 29.86 -17.97 -15.07
CA SER A 305 30.37 -19.20 -14.42
C SER A 305 29.63 -20.48 -14.84
N ARG A 306 28.51 -20.40 -15.58
CA ARG A 306 27.68 -21.56 -16.00
C ARG A 306 27.21 -22.48 -14.86
N GLU A 307 27.38 -22.06 -13.61
CA GLU A 307 27.10 -22.86 -12.41
C GLU A 307 25.62 -22.84 -11.99
N SER A 308 24.78 -22.02 -12.63
CA SER A 308 23.35 -21.91 -12.32
C SER A 308 22.49 -21.88 -13.59
N GLY A 309 21.38 -22.61 -13.55
CA GLY A 309 20.48 -22.76 -14.70
C GLY A 309 19.99 -21.42 -15.25
N TRP A 310 20.16 -21.21 -16.57
CA TRP A 310 19.81 -20.01 -17.33
C TRP A 310 18.36 -19.51 -17.19
N VAL A 311 17.45 -20.41 -16.78
CA VAL A 311 16.04 -20.10 -16.47
C VAL A 311 15.94 -19.14 -15.28
N TRP A 312 16.85 -19.22 -14.30
CA TRP A 312 16.79 -18.43 -13.07
C TRP A 312 17.16 -16.97 -13.27
N ILE A 313 18.18 -16.73 -14.08
CA ILE A 313 18.68 -15.38 -14.34
C ILE A 313 17.69 -14.66 -15.26
N SER A 314 17.09 -15.37 -16.23
CA SER A 314 16.05 -14.83 -17.10
C SER A 314 14.75 -14.48 -16.34
N LEU A 315 14.37 -15.23 -15.30
CA LEU A 315 13.18 -14.94 -14.48
C LEU A 315 13.39 -13.73 -13.55
N VAL A 316 14.56 -13.62 -12.91
CA VAL A 316 14.93 -12.47 -12.06
C VAL A 316 15.15 -11.21 -12.92
N LEU A 317 15.74 -11.36 -14.11
CA LEU A 317 15.94 -10.27 -15.06
C LEU A 317 14.63 -9.80 -15.70
N GLY A 318 13.76 -10.72 -16.13
CA GLY A 318 12.50 -10.39 -16.81
C GLY A 318 11.46 -9.71 -15.92
N ILE A 319 11.53 -9.92 -14.60
CA ILE A 319 10.55 -9.41 -13.65
C ILE A 319 10.96 -8.06 -13.03
N VAL A 320 12.26 -7.74 -12.94
CA VAL A 320 12.73 -6.55 -12.19
C VAL A 320 13.71 -5.66 -12.97
N TYR A 321 14.47 -6.15 -13.95
CA TYR A 321 15.70 -5.46 -14.41
C TYR A 321 15.84 -5.20 -15.92
N VAL A 322 15.21 -5.97 -16.81
CA VAL A 322 15.53 -5.88 -18.26
C VAL A 322 15.07 -4.57 -18.91
N GLU A 323 14.03 -3.92 -18.39
CA GLU A 323 13.66 -2.59 -18.88
C GLU A 323 14.66 -1.49 -18.49
N LYS A 324 15.46 -1.69 -17.44
CA LYS A 324 16.26 -0.62 -16.82
C LYS A 324 17.77 -0.72 -17.03
N SER A 325 18.31 -1.88 -17.44
CA SER A 325 19.74 -2.02 -17.78
C SER A 325 19.93 -2.38 -19.26
N PRO A 326 20.36 -1.42 -20.10
CA PRO A 326 20.71 -1.67 -21.50
C PRO A 326 21.83 -2.70 -21.66
N THR A 327 22.81 -2.70 -20.75
CA THR A 327 23.97 -3.61 -20.75
C THR A 327 23.58 -5.06 -20.46
N LEU A 328 22.66 -5.28 -19.51
CA LEU A 328 22.09 -6.60 -19.26
C LEU A 328 21.21 -7.04 -20.43
N LYS A 329 20.40 -6.14 -20.99
CA LYS A 329 19.57 -6.41 -22.16
C LYS A 329 20.40 -6.85 -23.36
N GLU A 330 21.45 -6.11 -23.72
CA GLU A 330 22.37 -6.47 -24.81
C GLU A 330 23.09 -7.80 -24.54
N SER A 331 23.53 -8.03 -23.29
CA SER A 331 24.16 -9.31 -22.91
C SER A 331 23.18 -10.47 -23.05
N MET A 332 21.92 -10.31 -22.64
CA MET A 332 20.86 -11.31 -22.80
C MET A 332 20.52 -11.57 -24.26
N ASP A 333 20.34 -10.50 -25.05
CA ASP A 333 20.01 -10.59 -26.48
C ASP A 333 21.15 -11.26 -27.27
N SER A 334 22.41 -11.04 -26.87
CA SER A 334 23.58 -11.70 -27.48
C SER A 334 23.71 -13.18 -27.11
N LEU A 335 23.22 -13.57 -25.93
CA LEU A 335 23.28 -14.95 -25.43
C LEU A 335 22.10 -15.80 -25.90
N ILE A 336 20.93 -15.18 -26.16
CA ILE A 336 19.74 -15.88 -26.65
C ILE A 336 18.97 -14.99 -27.66
N PRO A 337 19.29 -15.07 -28.96
CA PRO A 337 18.55 -14.35 -29.99
C PRO A 337 17.07 -14.77 -30.00
N GLY A 338 16.17 -13.89 -29.55
CA GLY A 338 14.71 -14.03 -29.72
C GLY A 338 13.93 -14.78 -28.62
N ALA A 339 14.45 -14.88 -27.39
CA ALA A 339 13.70 -15.44 -26.24
C ALA A 339 12.86 -14.40 -25.48
N TYR A 340 13.32 -13.15 -25.40
CA TYR A 340 12.62 -12.08 -24.66
C TYR A 340 11.21 -11.82 -25.22
N LEU A 341 11.06 -11.81 -26.55
CA LEU A 341 9.76 -11.62 -27.21
C LEU A 341 8.81 -12.83 -27.10
N ARG A 342 9.34 -14.04 -26.86
CA ARG A 342 8.52 -15.26 -26.77
C ARG A 342 7.91 -15.47 -25.38
N SER A 343 8.69 -15.19 -24.33
CA SER A 343 8.21 -15.36 -22.94
C SER A 343 7.08 -14.40 -22.57
N CYS A 344 7.09 -13.16 -23.07
CA CYS A 344 5.99 -12.22 -22.88
C CYS A 344 4.73 -12.57 -23.69
N HIS A 345 4.89 -13.25 -24.83
CA HIS A 345 3.75 -13.65 -25.67
C HIS A 345 3.05 -14.93 -25.18
N GLU A 346 3.80 -15.89 -24.61
CA GLU A 346 3.27 -17.18 -24.16
C GLU A 346 2.57 -17.13 -22.80
N HIS A 347 2.85 -16.13 -21.96
CA HIS A 347 2.13 -15.94 -20.69
C HIS A 347 0.83 -15.11 -20.80
N HIS A 348 0.45 -14.68 -22.00
CA HIS A 348 -0.82 -13.99 -22.27
C HIS A 348 -1.73 -14.70 -23.31
N SER A 349 -1.44 -15.95 -23.66
CA SER A 349 -2.37 -16.73 -24.51
C SER A 349 -3.51 -17.31 -23.69
N TRP A 350 -4.62 -16.56 -23.61
CA TRP A 350 -5.95 -17.15 -23.42
C TRP A 350 -6.32 -17.99 -24.65
N THR A 351 -6.88 -19.16 -24.42
CA THR A 351 -7.38 -20.06 -25.46
C THR A 351 -8.45 -19.36 -26.32
N PRO A 352 -8.44 -19.52 -27.66
CA PRO A 352 -9.52 -19.01 -28.49
C PRO A 352 -10.71 -19.98 -28.42
N ARG A 353 -11.88 -19.48 -28.02
CA ARG A 353 -13.17 -20.04 -28.49
C ARG A 353 -13.68 -19.18 -29.63
N ASP A 354 -14.17 -19.89 -30.64
CA ASP A 354 -14.73 -19.40 -31.88
C ASP A 354 -15.72 -18.25 -31.70
N SER A 355 -15.47 -17.14 -32.40
CA SER A 355 -16.44 -16.46 -33.26
C SER A 355 -15.76 -15.25 -33.89
N GLY A 356 -15.74 -15.21 -35.21
CA GLY A 356 -15.12 -14.13 -35.96
C GLY A 356 -15.85 -12.81 -35.79
N LEU A 357 -15.09 -11.72 -35.70
CA LEU A 357 -15.28 -10.46 -36.43
C LEU A 357 -14.15 -9.48 -36.05
N HIS A 358 -13.61 -8.82 -37.09
CA HIS A 358 -12.61 -7.75 -37.15
C HIS A 358 -11.90 -7.27 -35.86
N ARG A 359 -10.57 -7.42 -35.83
CA ARG A 359 -9.68 -6.66 -34.95
C ARG A 359 -9.26 -5.34 -35.63
N SER A 360 -9.60 -4.21 -35.01
CA SER A 360 -8.79 -2.99 -35.06
C SER A 360 -8.16 -2.78 -33.67
N PRO A 361 -6.86 -2.46 -33.56
CA PRO A 361 -6.25 -2.15 -32.27
C PRO A 361 -6.44 -0.66 -31.97
N CYS A 362 -7.39 -0.33 -31.11
CA CYS A 362 -7.46 0.97 -30.45
C CYS A 362 -6.83 0.83 -29.06
N TRP A 363 -5.58 1.24 -28.91
CA TRP A 363 -5.00 1.55 -27.60
C TRP A 363 -5.36 3.01 -27.27
N PRO A 364 -5.86 3.34 -26.07
CA PRO A 364 -5.93 4.72 -25.63
C PRO A 364 -4.53 5.21 -25.26
N THR A 365 -4.23 6.46 -25.61
CA THR A 365 -3.03 7.20 -25.22
C THR A 365 -2.98 7.44 -23.71
N ALA A 366 -1.76 7.54 -23.17
CA ALA A 366 -1.41 7.51 -21.74
C ALA A 366 -1.97 8.64 -20.84
N ASP A 367 -2.79 9.56 -21.36
CA ASP A 367 -3.18 10.78 -20.65
C ASP A 367 -4.52 10.68 -19.88
N SER A 368 -5.10 9.48 -19.71
CA SER A 368 -6.47 9.38 -19.15
C SER A 368 -6.76 8.22 -18.19
N MET A 369 -5.79 7.74 -17.40
CA MET A 369 -6.08 6.79 -16.31
C MET A 369 -5.89 7.43 -14.92
N PRO A 370 -6.89 7.34 -14.01
CA PRO A 370 -6.70 7.77 -12.64
C PRO A 370 -5.90 6.74 -11.83
N ASN A 371 -5.09 7.28 -10.91
CA ASN A 371 -4.16 6.59 -10.02
C ASN A 371 -4.84 5.51 -9.14
N ALA A 372 -4.67 4.22 -9.47
CA ALA A 372 -4.65 3.07 -8.54
C ALA A 372 -4.44 1.73 -9.29
N ALA A 373 -3.56 1.70 -10.30
CA ALA A 373 -3.10 0.42 -10.84
C ALA A 373 -1.89 -0.04 -10.02
N ILE A 374 -1.93 -1.27 -9.50
CA ILE A 374 -0.72 -1.98 -9.05
C ILE A 374 0.26 -1.88 -10.22
N SER A 375 1.38 -1.20 -10.00
CA SER A 375 2.36 -1.03 -11.07
C SER A 375 2.92 -2.40 -11.44
N ASN A 376 3.33 -2.61 -12.69
CA ASN A 376 4.03 -3.84 -13.06
C ASN A 376 5.27 -4.10 -12.16
N GLY A 377 5.84 -3.04 -11.57
CA GLY A 377 6.92 -3.11 -10.59
C GLY A 377 6.54 -3.82 -9.30
N ASP A 378 5.32 -3.62 -8.78
CA ASP A 378 4.86 -4.23 -7.52
C ASP A 378 4.67 -5.74 -7.66
N LEU A 379 4.08 -6.19 -8.78
CA LEU A 379 3.98 -7.61 -9.10
C LEU A 379 5.35 -8.25 -9.26
N GLY A 380 6.31 -7.51 -9.82
CA GLY A 380 7.65 -8.02 -10.00
C GLY A 380 8.46 -8.13 -8.71
N LEU A 381 8.31 -7.16 -7.81
CA LEU A 381 8.88 -7.22 -6.47
C LEU A 381 8.29 -8.39 -5.66
N ILE A 382 6.97 -8.59 -5.71
CA ILE A 382 6.29 -9.70 -5.02
C ILE A 382 6.76 -11.06 -5.56
N ALA A 383 6.85 -11.22 -6.88
CA ALA A 383 7.36 -12.45 -7.49
C ALA A 383 8.82 -12.72 -7.09
N THR A 384 9.65 -11.68 -7.02
CA THR A 384 11.05 -11.78 -6.56
C THR A 384 11.12 -12.20 -5.10
N ILE A 385 10.30 -11.61 -4.24
CA ILE A 385 10.23 -11.94 -2.81
C ILE A 385 9.79 -13.39 -2.59
N ASN A 386 8.70 -13.82 -3.25
CA ASN A 386 8.19 -15.19 -3.17
C ASN A 386 9.22 -16.22 -3.68
N TYR A 387 10.08 -15.81 -4.61
CA TYR A 387 11.12 -16.67 -5.12
C TYR A 387 12.36 -16.77 -4.20
N ILE A 388 12.76 -15.66 -3.56
CA ILE A 388 13.79 -15.65 -2.49
C ILE A 388 13.43 -16.68 -1.39
N GLU A 389 12.13 -16.84 -1.10
CA GLU A 389 11.67 -17.84 -0.15
C GLU A 389 11.93 -19.28 -0.56
N ARG A 390 11.88 -19.56 -1.87
CA ARG A 390 12.00 -20.91 -2.43
C ARG A 390 13.45 -21.34 -2.66
N THR A 391 14.40 -20.39 -2.79
CA THR A 391 15.81 -20.68 -3.13
C THR A 391 16.85 -19.85 -2.32
N PRO A 392 16.82 -19.91 -0.98
CA PRO A 392 17.65 -19.04 -0.14
C PRO A 392 19.17 -19.19 -0.33
N SER A 393 19.66 -20.36 -0.75
CA SER A 393 21.10 -20.63 -0.96
C SER A 393 21.68 -19.92 -2.19
N GLU A 394 20.94 -19.83 -3.29
CA GLU A 394 21.40 -19.16 -4.52
C GLU A 394 21.38 -17.64 -4.37
N PHE A 395 20.35 -17.11 -3.71
CA PHE A 395 20.28 -15.70 -3.37
C PHE A 395 21.41 -15.28 -2.43
N LYS A 396 21.76 -16.14 -1.46
CA LYS A 396 22.92 -15.95 -0.59
C LYS A 396 24.23 -15.81 -1.41
N LYS A 397 24.49 -16.74 -2.34
CA LYS A 397 25.68 -16.69 -3.21
C LYS A 397 25.75 -15.40 -4.04
N LEU A 398 24.62 -14.95 -4.59
CA LEU A 398 24.55 -13.72 -5.39
C LEU A 398 24.95 -12.49 -4.56
N PHE A 399 24.38 -12.34 -3.36
CA PHE A 399 24.69 -11.22 -2.47
C PHE A 399 26.15 -11.24 -2.01
N GLU A 400 26.69 -12.42 -1.66
CA GLU A 400 28.10 -12.59 -1.31
C GLU A 400 29.03 -12.17 -2.46
N ARG A 401 28.72 -12.59 -3.71
CA ARG A 401 29.48 -12.19 -4.91
C ARG A 401 29.40 -10.69 -5.20
N ALA A 402 28.26 -10.06 -4.92
CA ALA A 402 28.12 -8.60 -5.02
C ALA A 402 28.90 -7.83 -3.93
N GLY A 403 29.62 -8.54 -3.06
CA GLY A 403 30.44 -7.96 -1.99
C GLY A 403 29.62 -7.59 -0.76
N PHE A 404 28.38 -8.05 -0.64
CA PHE A 404 27.60 -7.96 0.58
C PHE A 404 27.95 -9.18 1.44
N ARG A 405 28.66 -8.95 2.56
CA ARG A 405 29.03 -10.05 3.46
C ARG A 405 27.77 -10.68 4.05
N LEU A 406 27.59 -11.96 3.79
CA LEU A 406 26.62 -12.82 4.47
C LEU A 406 27.40 -13.83 5.33
N PRO A 407 26.84 -14.31 6.45
CA PRO A 407 27.45 -15.39 7.22
C PRO A 407 27.43 -16.70 6.45
#